data_AF-A0A5P0JEZ3-F1
#
_entry.id   AF-A0A5P0JEZ3-F1
#
_cell.length_a   1.000
_cell.length_b   1.000
_cell.length_c   1.000
_cell.angle_alpha   90.00
_cell.angle_beta   90.00
_cell.angle_gamma   90.00
#
_symmetry.space_group_name_H-M   'P 1'
#
loop_
_entity.id
_entity.type
_entity.pdbx_description
1 polymer ?
#
loop_
_entity_poly.entity_id
_entity_poly.type
_entity_poly.pdbx_seq_one_letter_code
_entity_poly.pdbx_strand_id
1 'polypeptide(L)'
;YSNYYAKHGNEHQIDVALGSYGENPRGITDKMTSADMLRMGEALNAKVVIPFHHDIWSNFQADPQEIRVLWEMKKDRLKYGFKPFIWQVGGKFTWPLDKDNFEYHYPRGFDDCFTIEPDLPFKSFL
;
A
#
# COMPACT_ATOMS: atom_id res chain seq x y z
N TYR A 1 6.08 -2.57 -16.49
CA TYR A 1 7.34 -2.33 -15.76
C TYR A 1 8.39 -1.70 -16.67
N SER A 2 9.29 -0.85 -16.15
CA SER A 2 10.42 -0.28 -16.88
C SER A 2 11.75 -0.69 -16.24
N ASN A 3 12.69 -1.21 -17.02
CA ASN A 3 14.05 -1.50 -16.52
C ASN A 3 14.78 -0.24 -16.06
N TYR A 4 14.37 0.94 -16.55
CA TYR A 4 15.00 2.22 -16.24
C TYR A 4 14.81 2.65 -14.77
N TYR A 5 13.88 2.02 -14.04
CA TYR A 5 13.77 2.18 -12.59
C TYR A 5 15.10 1.87 -11.87
N ALA A 6 15.86 0.87 -12.34
CA ALA A 6 17.16 0.54 -11.75
C ALA A 6 18.18 1.68 -11.88
N LYS A 7 18.15 2.41 -13.00
CA LYS A 7 19.00 3.58 -13.19
C LYS A 7 18.61 4.68 -12.20
N HIS A 8 17.33 4.98 -12.07
CA HIS A 8 16.86 5.99 -11.12
C HIS A 8 17.19 5.63 -9.66
N GLY A 9 17.04 4.36 -9.28
CA GLY A 9 17.39 3.88 -7.94
C GLY A 9 18.90 3.88 -7.64
N ASN A 10 19.75 3.92 -8.67
CA ASN A 10 21.20 4.09 -8.52
C ASN A 10 21.59 5.58 -8.44
N GLU A 11 20.87 6.45 -9.16
CA GLU A 11 21.21 7.88 -9.29
C GLU A 11 20.59 8.75 -8.20
N HIS A 12 19.57 8.24 -7.49
CA HIS A 12 18.82 9.01 -6.50
C HIS A 12 18.50 8.19 -5.25
N GLN A 13 18.42 8.88 -4.11
CA GLN A 13 17.78 8.33 -2.92
C GLN A 13 16.26 8.49 -3.07
N ILE A 14 15.56 7.36 -3.06
CA ILE A 14 14.10 7.31 -3.15
C ILE A 14 13.57 6.70 -1.86
N ASP A 15 12.81 7.49 -1.10
CA ASP A 15 12.21 7.01 0.15
C ASP A 15 10.89 6.29 -0.11
N VAL A 16 9.97 6.92 -0.85
CA VAL A 16 8.63 6.39 -1.15
C VAL A 16 8.43 6.33 -2.66
N ALA A 17 8.01 5.16 -3.17
CA ALA A 17 7.71 4.93 -4.58
C ALA A 17 6.22 4.65 -4.79
N LEU A 18 5.57 5.43 -5.66
CA LEU A 18 4.17 5.27 -6.06
C LEU A 18 4.12 4.58 -7.44
N GLY A 19 3.42 3.45 -7.53
CA GLY A 19 3.34 2.66 -8.77
C GLY A 19 1.91 2.34 -9.18
N SER A 20 1.57 2.57 -10.45
CA SER A 20 0.23 2.33 -10.99
C SER A 20 -0.04 0.82 -11.10
N TYR A 21 -0.97 0.34 -10.29
CA TYR A 21 -1.40 -1.05 -10.18
C TYR A 21 -2.85 -1.21 -10.65
N GLY A 22 -3.22 -2.40 -11.12
CA GLY A 22 -4.58 -2.73 -11.56
C GLY A 22 -4.66 -4.08 -12.26
N GLU A 23 -5.86 -4.67 -12.30
CA GLU A 23 -6.07 -5.99 -12.90
C GLU A 23 -6.31 -5.84 -14.40
N ASN A 24 -5.31 -6.16 -15.21
CA ASN A 24 -5.42 -5.98 -16.65
C ASN A 24 -6.44 -6.98 -17.24
N PRO A 25 -7.43 -6.53 -18.03
CA PRO A 25 -8.31 -7.43 -18.76
C PRO A 25 -7.54 -8.36 -19.71
N ARG A 26 -8.12 -9.51 -20.06
CA ARG A 26 -7.54 -10.46 -21.03
C ARG A 26 -7.18 -9.74 -22.34
N GLY A 27 -5.90 -9.74 -22.70
CA GLY A 27 -5.38 -9.12 -23.93
C GLY A 27 -5.04 -7.63 -23.81
N ILE A 28 -5.14 -7.05 -22.62
CA ILE A 28 -4.75 -5.66 -22.32
C ILE A 28 -3.50 -5.65 -21.43
N THR A 29 -2.67 -4.62 -21.58
CA THR A 29 -1.55 -4.37 -20.67
C THR A 29 -1.39 -2.86 -20.51
N ASP A 30 -1.96 -2.32 -19.44
CA ASP A 30 -2.02 -0.89 -19.14
C ASP A 30 -1.54 -0.55 -17.72
N LYS A 31 -1.56 -1.53 -16.79
CA LYS A 31 -1.07 -1.38 -15.41
C LYS A 31 0.01 -2.41 -15.08
N MET A 32 0.86 -2.10 -14.10
CA MET A 32 1.83 -3.08 -13.60
C MET A 32 1.12 -4.17 -12.79
N THR A 33 1.67 -5.39 -12.83
CA THR A 33 1.22 -6.50 -11.99
C THR A 33 1.74 -6.38 -10.57
N SER A 34 1.23 -7.20 -9.66
CA SER A 34 1.72 -7.33 -8.28
C SER A 34 3.23 -7.65 -8.20
N ALA A 35 3.71 -8.56 -9.05
CA ALA A 35 5.10 -8.93 -9.13
C ALA A 35 5.97 -7.78 -9.65
N ASP A 36 5.46 -7.01 -10.62
CA ASP A 36 6.16 -5.83 -11.14
C ASP A 36 6.22 -4.68 -10.13
N MET A 37 5.22 -4.53 -9.24
CA MET A 37 5.28 -3.58 -8.13
C MET A 37 6.45 -3.88 -7.18
N LEU A 38 6.71 -5.17 -6.87
CA LEU A 38 7.85 -5.57 -6.05
C LEU A 38 9.18 -5.35 -6.77
N ARG A 39 9.24 -5.68 -8.06
CA ARG A 39 10.43 -5.41 -8.90
C ARG A 39 10.73 -3.92 -9.01
N MET A 40 9.69 -3.08 -9.08
CA MET A 40 9.84 -1.62 -9.05
C MET A 40 10.42 -1.15 -7.72
N GLY A 41 9.90 -1.64 -6.59
CA GLY A 41 10.41 -1.34 -5.26
C GLY A 41 11.89 -1.68 -5.09
N GLU A 42 12.28 -2.88 -5.54
CA GLU A 42 13.66 -3.35 -5.56
C GLU A 42 14.54 -2.46 -6.46
N ALA A 43 14.13 -2.25 -7.72
CA ALA A 43 14.92 -1.49 -8.69
C ALA A 43 15.11 -0.01 -8.29
N LEU A 44 14.10 0.61 -7.67
CA LEU A 44 14.19 2.00 -7.20
C LEU A 44 14.97 2.15 -5.89
N ASN A 45 15.40 1.06 -5.25
CA ASN A 45 15.98 1.08 -3.90
C ASN A 45 15.10 1.83 -2.87
N ALA A 46 13.78 1.77 -3.05
CA ALA A 46 12.81 2.46 -2.21
C ALA A 46 12.83 1.95 -0.76
N LYS A 47 12.18 2.67 0.16
CA LYS A 47 11.91 2.21 1.53
C LYS A 47 10.45 1.80 1.71
N VAL A 48 9.54 2.51 1.04
CA VAL A 48 8.11 2.19 1.00
C VAL A 48 7.62 2.15 -0.44
N VAL A 49 6.79 1.16 -0.77
CA VAL A 49 6.13 1.03 -2.07
C VAL A 49 4.62 1.10 -1.88
N ILE A 50 3.99 2.05 -2.58
CA ILE A 50 2.54 2.30 -2.47
C ILE A 50 1.89 2.08 -3.83
N PRO A 51 1.01 1.06 -3.99
CA PRO A 51 0.18 0.95 -5.18
C PRO A 51 -0.86 2.07 -5.18
N PHE A 52 -1.05 2.71 -6.33
CA PHE A 52 -2.16 3.65 -6.60
C PHE A 52 -2.79 3.36 -7.96
N HIS A 53 -3.83 4.08 -8.35
CA HIS A 53 -4.57 3.91 -9.62
C HIS A 53 -5.42 2.62 -9.71
N HIS A 54 -5.31 1.70 -8.75
CA HIS A 54 -6.12 0.49 -8.67
C HIS A 54 -7.57 0.76 -8.20
N ASP A 55 -7.87 2.00 -7.79
CA ASP A 55 -9.11 2.43 -7.17
C ASP A 55 -10.18 2.91 -8.17
N ILE A 56 -9.78 3.43 -9.33
CA ILE A 56 -10.63 4.35 -10.10
C ILE A 56 -11.48 3.68 -11.19
N TRP A 57 -11.09 2.51 -11.68
CA TRP A 57 -11.72 1.86 -12.84
C TRP A 57 -12.34 0.52 -12.46
N SER A 58 -13.65 0.41 -12.64
CA SER A 58 -14.40 -0.83 -12.33
C SER A 58 -13.91 -2.04 -13.13
N ASN A 59 -13.51 -1.85 -14.38
CA ASN A 59 -12.97 -2.91 -15.24
C ASN A 59 -11.49 -3.26 -14.97
N PHE A 60 -10.87 -2.64 -13.96
CA PHE A 60 -9.51 -2.95 -13.47
C PHE A 60 -9.48 -3.24 -11.96
N GLN A 61 -10.64 -3.59 -11.36
CA GLN A 61 -10.73 -3.94 -9.95
C GLN A 61 -9.68 -5.00 -9.59
N ALA A 62 -8.71 -4.63 -8.76
CA ALA A 62 -7.56 -5.43 -8.38
C ALA A 62 -7.52 -5.68 -6.87
N ASP A 63 -6.73 -6.68 -6.45
CA ASP A 63 -6.49 -7.00 -5.04
C ASP A 63 -5.05 -6.62 -4.60
N PRO A 64 -4.85 -5.48 -3.91
CA PRO A 64 -3.55 -5.09 -3.40
C PRO A 64 -2.90 -6.09 -2.42
N GLN A 65 -3.67 -7.01 -1.81
CA GLN A 65 -3.10 -8.04 -0.94
C GLN A 65 -2.18 -9.01 -1.69
N GLU A 66 -2.34 -9.15 -3.00
CA GLU A 66 -1.41 -9.93 -3.84
C GLU A 66 0.04 -9.43 -3.70
N ILE A 67 0.22 -8.10 -3.65
CA ILE A 67 1.53 -7.47 -3.43
C ILE A 67 2.07 -7.86 -2.05
N ARG A 68 1.23 -7.82 -1.00
CA ARG A 68 1.64 -8.17 0.36
C ARG A 68 2.03 -9.63 0.47
N VAL A 69 1.22 -10.54 -0.05
CA VAL A 69 1.50 -11.99 -0.04
C VAL A 69 2.80 -12.29 -0.77
N LEU A 70 2.97 -11.78 -2.00
CA LEU A 70 4.21 -12.00 -2.75
C LEU A 70 5.43 -11.39 -2.08
N TRP A 71 5.27 -10.24 -1.40
CA TRP A 71 6.34 -9.63 -0.62
C TRP A 71 6.75 -10.53 0.53
N GLU A 72 5.80 -11.05 1.32
CA GLU A 72 6.08 -11.98 2.42
C GLU A 72 6.83 -13.23 1.94
N MET A 73 6.43 -13.78 0.78
CA MET A 73 7.06 -14.95 0.16
C MET A 73 8.48 -14.73 -0.37
N LYS A 74 8.90 -13.47 -0.60
CA LYS A 74 10.14 -13.13 -1.30
C LYS A 74 11.15 -12.34 -0.47
N LYS A 75 10.68 -11.53 0.49
CA LYS A 75 11.49 -10.53 1.20
C LYS A 75 12.76 -11.11 1.81
N ASP A 76 12.69 -12.29 2.42
CA ASP A 76 13.82 -12.89 3.12
C ASP A 76 14.82 -13.50 2.13
N ARG A 77 14.30 -14.18 1.09
CA ARG A 77 15.12 -14.82 0.05
C ARG A 77 15.86 -13.79 -0.80
N LEU A 78 15.22 -12.68 -1.15
CA LEU A 78 15.77 -11.62 -2.00
C LEU A 78 16.34 -10.44 -1.20
N LYS A 79 16.22 -10.46 0.13
CA LYS A 79 16.66 -9.38 1.03
C LYS A 79 16.07 -8.02 0.66
N TYR A 80 14.77 -7.96 0.41
CA TYR A 80 14.09 -6.71 0.04
C TYR A 80 14.28 -5.63 1.12
N GLY A 81 14.74 -4.45 0.69
CA GLY A 81 14.98 -3.28 1.54
C GLY A 81 13.79 -2.34 1.70
N PHE A 82 12.58 -2.76 1.28
CA PHE A 82 11.36 -1.96 1.29
C PHE A 82 10.18 -2.73 1.89
N LYS A 83 9.14 -2.00 2.32
CA LYS A 83 7.83 -2.56 2.72
C LYS A 83 6.71 -2.02 1.81
N PRO A 84 5.69 -2.84 1.46
CA PRO A 84 4.49 -2.33 0.82
C PRO A 84 3.60 -1.59 1.82
N PHE A 85 2.88 -0.56 1.38
CA PHE A 85 1.83 0.12 2.15
C PHE A 85 0.55 0.20 1.31
N ILE A 86 -0.52 -0.48 1.74
CA ILE A 86 -1.83 -0.46 1.08
C ILE A 86 -2.61 0.75 1.59
N TRP A 87 -2.90 1.68 0.69
CA TRP A 87 -3.55 2.95 1.03
C TRP A 87 -5.05 2.94 0.70
N GLN A 88 -5.72 4.06 0.96
CA GLN A 88 -7.12 4.30 0.64
C GLN A 88 -7.28 5.73 0.10
N VAL A 89 -8.22 5.93 -0.82
CA VAL A 89 -8.45 7.23 -1.49
C VAL A 89 -8.83 8.32 -0.48
N GLY A 90 -8.04 9.40 -0.44
CA GLY A 90 -8.25 10.50 0.53
C GLY A 90 -7.64 10.24 1.91
N GLY A 91 -6.98 9.10 2.12
CA GLY A 91 -6.20 8.84 3.33
C GLY A 91 -4.93 9.68 3.40
N LYS A 92 -4.31 9.73 4.59
CA LYS A 92 -3.03 10.42 4.84
C LYS A 92 -1.90 9.39 5.02
N PHE A 93 -0.72 9.71 4.49
CA PHE A 93 0.54 9.02 4.74
C PHE A 93 1.61 10.07 5.06
N THR A 94 2.39 9.84 6.11
CA THR A 94 3.41 10.77 6.60
C THR A 94 4.76 10.07 6.66
N TRP A 95 5.70 10.47 5.79
CA TRP A 95 7.08 10.00 5.86
C TRP A 95 7.88 10.80 6.91
N PRO A 96 8.74 10.18 7.74
CA PRO A 96 9.00 8.74 7.88
C PRO A 96 8.12 8.04 8.93
N LEU A 97 7.12 8.73 9.50
CA LEU A 97 6.32 8.27 10.63
C LEU A 97 5.57 6.96 10.32
N ASP A 98 4.97 6.85 9.14
CA ASP A 98 4.09 5.75 8.77
C ASP A 98 4.82 4.63 7.99
N LYS A 99 6.15 4.70 7.86
CA LYS A 99 6.94 3.83 6.97
C LYS A 99 6.85 2.33 7.25
N ASP A 100 6.51 1.98 8.48
CA ASP A 100 6.45 0.58 8.95
C ASP A 100 5.01 0.05 9.03
N ASN A 101 4.01 0.92 8.83
CA ASN A 101 2.63 0.49 8.68
C ASN A 101 2.51 -0.25 7.35
N PHE A 102 1.69 -1.29 7.30
CA PHE A 102 1.44 -2.03 6.07
C PHE A 102 0.13 -1.63 5.40
N GLU A 103 -0.84 -1.18 6.19
CA GLU A 103 -2.19 -0.91 5.72
C GLU A 103 -2.69 0.38 6.38
N TYR A 104 -3.27 1.26 5.58
CA TYR A 104 -3.98 2.42 6.07
C TYR A 104 -5.38 2.02 6.55
N HIS A 105 -5.81 2.64 7.64
CA HIS A 105 -7.20 2.66 8.06
C HIS A 105 -7.62 4.10 8.34
N TYR A 106 -8.85 4.47 7.96
CA TYR A 106 -9.38 5.80 8.29
C TYR A 106 -9.48 6.00 9.81
N PRO A 107 -9.31 7.24 10.31
CA PRO A 107 -9.66 7.57 11.69
C PRO A 107 -11.09 7.09 11.99
N ARG A 108 -11.24 6.32 13.07
CA ARG A 108 -12.53 5.71 13.44
C ARG A 108 -13.41 6.60 14.32
N GLY A 109 -12.86 7.73 14.79
CA GLY A 109 -13.52 8.63 15.74
C GLY A 109 -13.69 7.98 17.13
N PHE A 110 -14.60 8.55 17.91
CA PHE A 110 -14.91 8.12 19.29
C PHE A 110 -13.71 8.21 20.25
N ASP A 111 -12.77 9.13 20.02
CA ASP A 111 -11.61 9.34 20.89
C ASP A 111 -12.01 9.79 22.32
N ASP A 112 -13.24 10.28 22.47
CA ASP A 112 -13.89 10.72 23.71
C ASP A 112 -15.01 9.77 24.19
N CYS A 113 -15.05 8.53 23.67
CA CYS A 113 -16.06 7.56 24.07
C CYS A 113 -16.04 7.31 25.58
N PHE A 114 -17.22 7.31 26.22
CA PHE A 114 -17.40 7.14 27.66
C PHE A 114 -16.70 8.20 28.53
N THR A 115 -16.41 9.39 27.99
CA THR A 115 -16.03 10.56 28.80
C THR A 115 -17.17 11.07 29.69
N ILE A 116 -18.41 10.73 29.33
CA ILE A 116 -19.62 10.88 30.16
C ILE A 116 -20.34 9.52 30.26
N GLU A 117 -21.12 9.34 31.33
CA GLU A 117 -21.92 8.13 31.51
C GLU A 117 -22.93 7.98 30.36
N PRO A 118 -23.03 6.79 29.75
CA PRO A 118 -23.96 6.55 28.67
C PRO A 118 -25.40 6.51 29.20
N ASP A 119 -26.32 7.16 28.48
CA ASP A 119 -27.74 7.18 28.83
C ASP A 119 -28.41 5.86 28.43
N LEU A 120 -28.26 4.85 29.30
CA LEU A 120 -28.74 3.49 29.09
C LEU A 120 -29.62 3.02 30.27
N PRO A 121 -30.65 2.19 30.01
CA PRO A 121 -31.56 1.70 31.05
C PRO A 121 -30.87 0.78 32.07
N PHE A 122 -29.82 0.09 31.64
CA PHE A 122 -28.91 -0.70 32.46
C PHE A 122 -27.59 -0.93 31.70
N LYS A 123 -26.51 -1.22 32.42
CA LYS A 123 -25.14 -1.20 31.88
C LYS A 123 -24.86 -2.18 30.73
N SER A 124 -25.55 -3.32 30.68
CA SER A 124 -25.29 -4.39 29.71
C SER A 124 -26.29 -4.40 28.54
N PHE A 125 -26.84 -3.24 28.20
CA PHE A 125 -27.77 -3.13 27.08
C PHE A 125 -27.07 -3.29 25.71
N LEU A 126 -25.81 -2.82 25.60
CA LEU A 126 -24.94 -2.93 24.43
C LEU A 126 -23.54 -3.41 24.83
#